data_AF-I1CFD9-F1
#
_entry.id   AF-I1CFD9-F1
#
_cell.length_a   1.000
_cell.length_b   1.000
_cell.length_c   1.000
_cell.angle_alpha   90.00
_cell.angle_beta   90.00
_cell.angle_gamma   90.00
#
_symmetry.space_group_name_H-M   'P 1'
#
loop_
_entity.id
_entity.type
_entity.pdbx_description
1 polymer ?
#
loop_
_entity_poly.entity_id
_entity_poly.type
_entity_poly.pdbx_seq_one_letter_code
_entity_poly.pdbx_strand_id
1 'polypeptide(L)'
;MYTLCSSPDTGIPLPRPSYQINETHFGTEAASMAATAFATASSFFHVLASETGDESNTAYANVLLLHATQLYNCSQSIEYTRYQSSVPTVKDVYASTNYLDDLILSSIALYKSTNNQSYLDDALGLYQLSDWRTNHTEPLDWDNKYGAVYVLLAEALFNISEPDMSLQRRIDAENYLDGMVNNTTVNQTKGGLLFWDYYSDDNSNSNAMSASYLLLYYSAKILRPLLSIPSTDKESISAKIESYEELANKQLNYIFGMNPIQQNYVVGERDNSPKYPHSALSAGFSSLAEAIANPTDLSHSHTIYGAIVGGPAKNDSFTDQRLDWSQTEVALDYNACYQGILAYQVMHSTQGPFYESLPNVTQTSGSNLDNQGSHSLPRWALAIAILLPILFFVLLVLSVFLFVRRRSKAKRTGDEGSTVYQGNMSDKKTRDITHQ
;
A
#
# COMPACT_ATOMS: atom_id res chain seq x y z
N MET A 1 -5.68 -17.26 5.64
CA MET A 1 -6.67 -17.08 4.55
C MET A 1 -6.32 -18.02 3.43
N TYR A 2 -7.22 -18.93 3.09
CA TYR A 2 -7.07 -19.79 1.92
C TYR A 2 -8.16 -19.38 0.95
N THR A 3 -7.86 -18.39 0.12
CA THR A 3 -8.78 -17.85 -0.89
C THR A 3 -9.11 -18.96 -1.88
N LEU A 4 -10.41 -19.15 -2.12
CA LEU A 4 -10.95 -20.25 -2.93
C LEU A 4 -10.44 -20.16 -4.37
N CYS A 5 -9.60 -21.10 -4.82
CA CYS A 5 -9.33 -21.31 -6.25
C CYS A 5 -10.44 -22.12 -6.93
N SER A 6 -11.69 -21.67 -6.86
CA SER A 6 -12.77 -22.27 -7.66
C SER A 6 -13.27 -21.25 -8.66
N SER A 7 -12.96 -21.48 -9.94
CA SER A 7 -13.66 -20.87 -11.08
C SER A 7 -14.22 -22.01 -11.94
N PRO A 8 -15.47 -21.92 -12.43
CA PRO A 8 -16.42 -20.79 -12.30
C PRO A 8 -16.98 -20.61 -10.88
N ASP A 9 -17.78 -19.55 -10.65
CA ASP A 9 -18.52 -19.19 -9.40
C ASP A 9 -19.40 -20.33 -8.80
N THR A 10 -19.30 -21.54 -9.34
CA THR A 10 -19.87 -22.78 -8.84
C THR A 10 -19.05 -23.32 -7.67
N GLY A 11 -19.73 -23.78 -6.61
CA GLY A 11 -19.05 -24.45 -5.50
C GLY A 11 -18.43 -23.53 -4.45
N ILE A 12 -18.67 -22.21 -4.52
CA ILE A 12 -18.32 -21.29 -3.43
C ILE A 12 -19.13 -21.69 -2.17
N PRO A 13 -18.46 -22.00 -1.04
CA PRO A 13 -19.15 -22.42 0.17
C PRO A 13 -20.18 -21.39 0.67
N LEU A 14 -21.31 -21.91 1.18
CA LEU A 14 -22.34 -21.14 1.88
C LEU A 14 -22.28 -21.42 3.39
N PRO A 15 -22.66 -20.45 4.25
CA PRO A 15 -23.19 -19.13 3.90
C PRO A 15 -22.11 -18.16 3.40
N ARG A 16 -22.53 -17.11 2.67
CA ARG A 16 -21.74 -15.90 2.39
C ARG A 16 -22.28 -14.75 3.26
N PRO A 17 -21.77 -14.57 4.49
CA PRO A 17 -22.32 -13.59 5.41
C PRO A 17 -22.11 -12.17 4.86
N SER A 18 -23.12 -11.32 5.02
CA SER A 18 -22.99 -9.88 4.82
C SER A 18 -22.66 -9.24 6.15
N TYR A 19 -21.56 -8.49 6.19
CA TYR A 19 -21.18 -7.66 7.32
C TYR A 19 -21.51 -6.21 6.98
N GLN A 20 -21.90 -5.43 7.98
CA GLN A 20 -22.26 -4.03 7.82
C GLN A 20 -21.66 -3.20 8.93
N ILE A 21 -21.41 -1.93 8.63
CA ILE A 21 -21.27 -0.88 9.64
C ILE A 21 -22.61 -0.16 9.80
N ASN A 22 -22.90 0.35 10.98
CA ASN A 22 -24.10 1.14 11.29
C ASN A 22 -23.81 2.12 12.44
N GLU A 23 -24.82 2.88 12.85
CA GLU A 23 -24.74 3.90 13.91
C GLU A 23 -24.24 3.42 15.29
N THR A 24 -24.33 2.12 15.58
CA THR A 24 -23.84 1.52 16.84
C THR A 24 -22.57 0.70 16.69
N HIS A 25 -22.26 0.28 15.46
CA HIS A 25 -21.10 -0.52 15.09
C HIS A 25 -20.51 0.11 13.83
N PHE A 26 -19.85 1.24 14.01
CA PHE A 26 -19.47 2.11 12.91
C PHE A 26 -18.08 1.80 12.32
N GLY A 27 -17.74 2.47 11.23
CA GLY A 27 -16.45 2.37 10.57
C GLY A 27 -16.18 3.67 9.82
N THR A 28 -15.49 4.59 10.48
CA THR A 28 -15.34 5.98 10.04
C THR A 28 -14.67 6.08 8.67
N GLU A 29 -13.56 5.36 8.49
CA GLU A 29 -12.80 5.26 7.25
C GLU A 29 -13.61 4.59 6.13
N ALA A 30 -14.33 3.52 6.42
CA ALA A 30 -15.13 2.82 5.42
C ALA A 30 -16.30 3.69 4.91
N ALA A 31 -16.97 4.39 5.82
CA ALA A 31 -18.01 5.37 5.46
C ALA A 31 -17.43 6.56 4.69
N SER A 32 -16.28 7.08 5.12
CA SER A 32 -15.62 8.22 4.48
C SER A 32 -15.15 7.90 3.06
N MET A 33 -14.55 6.72 2.84
CA MET A 33 -14.11 6.30 1.51
C MET A 33 -15.26 5.94 0.58
N ALA A 34 -16.36 5.38 1.11
CA ALA A 34 -17.58 5.22 0.32
C ALA A 34 -18.16 6.59 -0.10
N ALA A 35 -18.14 7.58 0.80
CA ALA A 35 -18.52 8.95 0.46
C ALA A 35 -17.59 9.56 -0.61
N THR A 36 -16.28 9.38 -0.49
CA THR A 36 -15.28 9.82 -1.49
C THR A 36 -15.58 9.22 -2.87
N ALA A 37 -15.80 7.90 -2.93
CA ALA A 37 -16.11 7.18 -4.16
C ALA A 37 -17.40 7.71 -4.82
N PHE A 38 -18.46 7.90 -4.04
CA PHE A 38 -19.71 8.45 -4.56
C PHE A 38 -19.61 9.92 -4.98
N ALA A 39 -18.90 10.77 -4.24
CA ALA A 39 -18.69 12.18 -4.60
C ALA A 39 -17.92 12.31 -5.93
N THR A 40 -16.81 11.60 -6.04
CA THR A 40 -15.99 11.61 -7.27
C THR A 40 -16.72 10.99 -8.46
N ALA A 41 -17.47 9.90 -8.27
CA ALA A 41 -18.32 9.33 -9.30
C ALA A 41 -19.43 10.30 -9.72
N SER A 42 -20.06 11.02 -8.79
CA SER A 42 -21.03 12.07 -9.10
C SER A 42 -20.43 13.13 -10.01
N SER A 43 -19.22 13.60 -9.71
CA SER A 43 -18.51 14.57 -10.55
C SER A 43 -18.27 14.02 -11.96
N PHE A 44 -17.85 12.76 -12.09
CA PHE A 44 -17.68 12.10 -13.39
C PHE A 44 -19.00 12.04 -14.18
N PHE A 45 -20.10 11.59 -13.57
CA PHE A 45 -21.38 11.48 -14.26
C PHE A 45 -21.99 12.83 -14.64
N HIS A 46 -21.71 13.90 -13.88
CA HIS A 46 -22.05 15.26 -14.31
C HIS A 46 -21.28 15.68 -15.56
N VAL A 47 -19.97 15.42 -15.62
CA VAL A 47 -19.16 15.69 -16.82
C VAL A 47 -19.65 14.85 -17.99
N LEU A 48 -19.90 13.56 -17.77
CA LEU A 48 -20.41 12.66 -18.81
C LEU A 48 -21.77 13.14 -19.34
N ALA A 49 -22.66 13.62 -18.47
CA ALA A 49 -23.92 14.22 -18.88
C ALA A 49 -23.71 15.46 -19.77
N SER A 50 -22.77 16.35 -19.42
CA SER A 50 -22.48 17.53 -20.25
C SER A 50 -21.88 17.19 -21.62
N GLU A 51 -21.08 16.13 -21.70
CA GLU A 51 -20.46 15.69 -22.97
C GLU A 51 -21.44 14.92 -23.86
N THR A 52 -22.34 14.13 -23.27
CA THR A 52 -23.25 13.24 -24.02
C THR A 52 -24.65 13.81 -24.23
N GLY A 53 -25.07 14.77 -23.41
CA GLY A 53 -26.45 15.26 -23.35
C GLY A 53 -27.45 14.27 -22.73
N ASP A 54 -26.99 13.16 -22.16
CA ASP A 54 -27.87 12.16 -21.53
C ASP A 54 -28.22 12.57 -20.10
N GLU A 55 -29.45 13.04 -19.91
CA GLU A 55 -29.97 13.49 -18.61
C GLU A 55 -30.03 12.37 -17.55
N SER A 56 -30.04 11.09 -17.94
CA SER A 56 -30.01 9.98 -16.99
C SER A 56 -28.71 9.94 -16.18
N ASN A 57 -27.60 10.42 -16.77
CA ASN A 57 -26.33 10.59 -16.07
C ASN A 57 -26.41 11.67 -15.00
N THR A 58 -27.12 12.78 -15.25
CA THR A 58 -27.35 13.82 -14.24
C THR A 58 -28.21 13.29 -13.08
N ALA A 59 -29.27 12.54 -13.40
CA ALA A 59 -30.10 11.91 -12.37
C ALA A 59 -29.30 10.94 -11.50
N TYR A 60 -28.42 10.13 -12.10
CA TYR A 60 -27.56 9.21 -11.37
C TYR A 60 -26.49 9.92 -10.54
N ALA A 61 -25.86 10.96 -11.08
CA ALA A 61 -24.92 11.81 -10.34
C ALA A 61 -25.55 12.37 -9.06
N ASN A 62 -26.78 12.90 -9.15
CA ASN A 62 -27.51 13.42 -7.99
C ASN A 62 -27.77 12.34 -6.91
N VAL A 63 -28.04 11.08 -7.31
CA VAL A 63 -28.20 9.96 -6.36
C VAL A 63 -26.88 9.65 -5.66
N LEU A 64 -25.77 9.63 -6.42
CA LEU A 64 -24.43 9.41 -5.86
C LEU A 64 -24.06 10.52 -4.87
N LEU A 65 -24.28 11.79 -5.23
CA LEU A 65 -23.98 12.92 -4.35
C LEU A 65 -24.81 12.88 -3.06
N LEU A 66 -26.10 12.55 -3.16
CA LEU A 66 -26.96 12.38 -1.98
C LEU A 66 -26.37 11.35 -1.01
N HIS A 67 -25.98 10.18 -1.51
CA HIS A 67 -25.38 9.15 -0.67
C HIS A 67 -23.99 9.53 -0.14
N ALA A 68 -23.19 10.24 -0.94
CA ALA A 68 -21.90 10.76 -0.50
C ALA A 68 -22.07 11.70 0.71
N THR A 69 -22.97 12.66 0.62
CA THR A 69 -23.28 13.59 1.72
C THR A 69 -23.82 12.86 2.95
N GLN A 70 -24.71 11.87 2.78
CA GLN A 70 -25.23 11.09 3.90
C GLN A 70 -24.13 10.32 4.65
N LEU A 71 -23.27 9.62 3.90
CA LEU A 71 -22.18 8.83 4.47
C LEU A 71 -21.12 9.70 5.17
N TYR A 72 -20.78 10.84 4.58
CA TYR A 72 -19.86 11.80 5.20
C TYR A 72 -20.46 12.44 6.46
N ASN A 73 -21.75 12.80 6.44
CA ASN A 73 -22.40 13.32 7.64
C ASN A 73 -22.40 12.28 8.77
N CYS A 74 -22.61 11.00 8.45
CA CYS A 74 -22.44 9.92 9.42
C CYS A 74 -20.99 9.84 9.93
N SER A 75 -19.99 9.97 9.05
CA SER A 75 -18.58 9.86 9.44
C SER A 75 -18.10 10.97 10.37
N GLN A 76 -18.67 12.16 10.27
CA GLN A 76 -18.40 13.31 11.15
C GLN A 76 -19.22 13.30 12.46
N SER A 77 -20.39 12.64 12.50
CA SER A 77 -21.34 12.73 13.62
C SER A 77 -21.33 11.54 14.58
N ILE A 78 -20.81 10.39 14.15
CA ILE A 78 -20.69 9.18 14.97
C ILE A 78 -19.27 9.09 15.54
N GLU A 79 -19.13 8.54 16.74
CA GLU A 79 -17.83 8.36 17.40
C GLU A 79 -16.82 7.67 16.48
N TYR A 80 -15.66 8.31 16.30
CA TYR A 80 -14.65 7.83 15.37
C TYR A 80 -14.15 6.45 15.77
N THR A 81 -14.39 5.49 14.90
CA THR A 81 -14.14 4.08 15.19
C THR A 81 -13.63 3.41 13.93
N ARG A 82 -12.54 2.65 14.08
CA ARG A 82 -12.05 1.84 12.96
C ARG A 82 -12.98 0.67 12.65
N TYR A 83 -13.26 0.44 11.38
CA TYR A 83 -14.27 -0.49 10.90
C TYR A 83 -14.00 -1.94 11.32
N GLN A 84 -12.74 -2.34 11.52
CA GLN A 84 -12.41 -3.65 12.06
C GLN A 84 -12.89 -3.86 13.51
N SER A 85 -13.22 -2.81 14.25
CA SER A 85 -13.83 -2.93 15.58
C SER A 85 -15.26 -3.45 15.48
N SER A 86 -15.96 -3.08 14.41
CA SER A 86 -17.35 -3.45 14.12
C SER A 86 -17.45 -4.72 13.27
N VAL A 87 -16.46 -4.94 12.39
CA VAL A 87 -16.37 -6.09 11.51
C VAL A 87 -15.01 -6.80 11.72
N PRO A 88 -14.82 -7.56 12.82
CA PRO A 88 -13.51 -8.13 13.16
C PRO A 88 -12.87 -9.02 12.10
N THR A 89 -13.65 -9.64 11.22
CA THR A 89 -13.14 -10.54 10.16
C THR A 89 -12.27 -9.84 9.13
N VAL A 90 -12.33 -8.50 9.03
CA VAL A 90 -11.56 -7.72 8.05
C VAL A 90 -10.13 -7.47 8.52
N LYS A 91 -9.85 -7.68 9.81
CA LYS A 91 -8.55 -7.38 10.43
C LYS A 91 -7.39 -8.17 9.82
N ASP A 92 -7.69 -9.36 9.30
CA ASP A 92 -6.68 -10.24 8.73
C ASP A 92 -6.45 -10.01 7.22
N VAL A 93 -7.25 -9.14 6.57
CA VAL A 93 -7.11 -8.78 5.14
C VAL A 93 -6.79 -7.30 4.94
N TYR A 94 -7.63 -6.42 5.45
CA TYR A 94 -7.67 -5.00 5.12
C TYR A 94 -7.80 -4.14 6.39
N ALA A 95 -7.07 -4.47 7.46
CA ALA A 95 -7.16 -3.70 8.69
C ALA A 95 -6.78 -2.23 8.49
N SER A 96 -7.65 -1.31 8.90
CA SER A 96 -7.32 0.11 8.85
C SER A 96 -6.25 0.48 9.89
N THR A 97 -5.25 1.26 9.48
CA THR A 97 -4.30 1.86 10.41
C THR A 97 -4.94 3.03 11.16
N ASN A 98 -5.64 3.92 10.45
CA ASN A 98 -6.30 5.12 10.95
C ASN A 98 -7.54 5.49 10.11
N TYR A 99 -8.25 6.55 10.49
CA TYR A 99 -9.42 7.08 9.78
C TYR A 99 -9.31 8.56 9.39
N LEU A 100 -8.26 9.26 9.83
CA LEU A 100 -8.17 10.71 9.67
C LEU A 100 -7.91 11.11 8.22
N ASP A 101 -7.04 10.39 7.51
CA ASP A 101 -6.80 10.60 6.09
C ASP A 101 -8.05 10.37 5.26
N ASP A 102 -8.81 9.31 5.54
CA ASP A 102 -10.06 9.02 4.84
C ASP A 102 -11.09 10.14 5.04
N LEU A 103 -11.22 10.66 6.27
CA LEU A 103 -12.09 11.79 6.58
C LEU A 103 -11.68 13.06 5.82
N ILE A 104 -10.39 13.42 5.87
CA ILE A 104 -9.88 14.60 5.18
C ILE A 104 -10.09 14.45 3.67
N LEU A 105 -9.75 13.29 3.09
CA LEU A 105 -9.93 13.03 1.67
C LEU A 105 -11.40 13.10 1.25
N SER A 106 -12.32 12.56 2.06
CA SER A 106 -13.76 12.62 1.82
C SER A 106 -14.28 14.06 1.81
N SER A 107 -13.80 14.86 2.76
CA SER A 107 -14.09 16.29 2.85
C SER A 107 -13.62 17.04 1.60
N ILE A 108 -12.38 16.79 1.14
CA ILE A 108 -11.85 17.39 -0.09
C ILE A 108 -12.67 16.96 -1.31
N ALA A 109 -13.03 15.68 -1.43
CA ALA A 109 -13.81 15.16 -2.54
C ALA A 109 -15.20 15.79 -2.62
N LEU A 110 -15.87 15.96 -1.49
CA LEU A 110 -17.17 16.64 -1.41
C LEU A 110 -17.05 18.13 -1.72
N TYR A 111 -16.03 18.82 -1.21
CA TYR A 111 -15.75 20.21 -1.59
C TYR A 111 -15.59 20.34 -3.11
N LYS A 112 -14.73 19.52 -3.72
CA LYS A 112 -14.50 19.55 -5.17
C LYS A 112 -15.76 19.22 -5.99
N SER A 113 -16.65 18.37 -5.45
CA SER A 113 -17.87 17.95 -6.15
C SER A 113 -19.03 18.94 -6.01
N THR A 114 -19.03 19.78 -4.96
CA THR A 114 -20.18 20.65 -4.61
C THR A 114 -19.84 22.14 -4.61
N ASN A 115 -18.56 22.48 -4.54
CA ASN A 115 -18.06 23.82 -4.25
C ASN A 115 -18.62 24.41 -2.93
N ASN A 116 -19.08 23.55 -2.00
CA ASN A 116 -19.56 23.98 -0.70
C ASN A 116 -18.39 24.15 0.28
N GLN A 117 -18.15 25.41 0.66
CA GLN A 117 -17.02 25.82 1.51
C GLN A 117 -16.96 25.08 2.85
N SER A 118 -18.09 24.66 3.43
CA SER A 118 -18.10 23.94 4.70
C SER A 118 -17.24 22.66 4.66
N TYR A 119 -17.22 21.95 3.53
CA TYR A 119 -16.39 20.76 3.37
C TYR A 119 -14.89 21.07 3.26
N LEU A 120 -14.53 22.24 2.74
CA LEU A 120 -13.14 22.66 2.75
C LEU A 120 -12.71 23.10 4.16
N ASP A 121 -13.58 23.80 4.87
CA ASP A 121 -13.33 24.21 6.26
C ASP A 121 -13.16 22.97 7.16
N ASP A 122 -13.99 21.94 6.98
CA ASP A 122 -13.85 20.65 7.65
C ASP A 122 -12.52 19.97 7.30
N ALA A 123 -12.13 19.94 6.01
CA ALA A 123 -10.85 19.37 5.58
C ALA A 123 -9.66 20.06 6.26
N LEU A 124 -9.68 21.40 6.30
CA LEU A 124 -8.65 22.21 6.94
C LEU A 124 -8.60 22.02 8.46
N GLY A 125 -9.77 21.93 9.11
CA GLY A 125 -9.88 21.64 10.53
C GLY A 125 -9.32 20.27 10.89
N LEU A 126 -9.72 19.24 10.16
CA LEU A 126 -9.23 17.86 10.33
C LEU A 126 -7.73 17.75 10.05
N TYR A 127 -7.23 18.45 9.03
CA TYR A 127 -5.80 18.51 8.71
C TYR A 127 -4.97 19.13 9.84
N GLN A 128 -5.54 20.01 10.67
CA GLN A 128 -4.86 20.55 11.85
C GLN A 128 -4.85 19.59 13.04
N LEU A 129 -5.79 18.65 13.10
CA LEU A 129 -5.90 17.64 14.16
C LEU A 129 -4.93 16.46 13.97
N SER A 130 -4.19 16.39 12.87
CA SER A 130 -3.16 15.37 12.69
C SER A 130 -1.99 15.66 13.64
N ASP A 131 -2.13 15.17 14.87
CA ASP A 131 -1.08 15.17 15.91
C ASP A 131 0.14 14.32 15.52
N TRP A 132 -0.01 13.49 14.48
CA TRP A 132 1.07 12.89 13.73
C TRP A 132 1.36 13.81 12.52
N ARG A 133 2.63 14.18 12.34
CA ARG A 133 3.03 15.38 11.58
C ARG A 133 2.81 15.21 10.08
N THR A 134 2.66 16.35 9.38
CA THR A 134 2.69 16.59 7.93
C THR A 134 3.99 16.13 7.21
N ASN A 135 4.62 15.06 7.70
CA ASN A 135 5.87 14.47 7.23
C ASN A 135 5.66 13.01 6.83
N HIS A 136 4.44 12.66 6.41
CA HIS A 136 4.19 11.33 5.85
C HIS A 136 4.98 11.16 4.58
N THR A 137 5.56 9.98 4.44
CA THR A 137 6.45 9.61 3.32
C THR A 137 6.08 8.28 2.71
N GLU A 138 5.15 7.56 3.33
CA GLU A 138 4.58 6.31 2.87
C GLU A 138 3.87 6.50 1.52
N PRO A 139 3.76 5.44 0.71
CA PRO A 139 3.05 5.52 -0.56
C PRO A 139 1.55 5.70 -0.33
N LEU A 140 0.87 6.28 -1.33
CA LEU A 140 -0.59 6.19 -1.41
C LEU A 140 -0.98 4.73 -1.68
N ASP A 141 -1.83 4.18 -0.82
CA ASP A 141 -2.44 2.87 -1.00
C ASP A 141 -3.90 2.86 -0.50
N TRP A 142 -4.50 1.68 -0.38
CA TRP A 142 -5.90 1.53 0.06
C TRP A 142 -6.09 1.89 1.54
N ASP A 143 -5.05 1.92 2.37
CA ASP A 143 -5.07 2.24 3.81
C ASP A 143 -4.57 3.66 4.09
N ASN A 144 -3.49 4.11 3.44
CA ASN A 144 -2.85 5.40 3.65
C ASN A 144 -3.09 6.37 2.49
N LYS A 145 -3.77 7.49 2.76
CA LYS A 145 -4.16 8.48 1.73
C LYS A 145 -3.48 9.82 1.90
N TYR A 146 -2.48 9.96 2.77
CA TYR A 146 -1.87 11.27 3.05
C TYR A 146 -1.23 11.92 1.83
N GLY A 147 -0.58 11.12 0.97
CA GLY A 147 -0.05 11.62 -0.30
C GLY A 147 -1.14 12.26 -1.18
N ALA A 148 -2.31 11.62 -1.27
CA ALA A 148 -3.46 12.17 -2.00
C ALA A 148 -4.05 13.40 -1.29
N VAL A 149 -4.13 13.39 0.05
CA VAL A 149 -4.58 14.54 0.84
C VAL A 149 -3.70 15.77 0.57
N TYR A 150 -2.37 15.65 0.59
CA TYR A 150 -1.49 16.78 0.31
C TYR A 150 -1.73 17.37 -1.09
N VAL A 151 -1.75 16.50 -2.11
CA VAL A 151 -1.93 16.90 -3.51
C VAL A 151 -3.30 17.53 -3.75
N LEU A 152 -4.37 16.90 -3.28
CA LEU A 152 -5.74 17.34 -3.55
C LEU A 152 -6.14 18.56 -2.71
N LEU A 153 -5.59 18.71 -1.50
CA LEU A 153 -5.81 19.92 -0.69
C LEU A 153 -5.08 21.13 -1.30
N ALA A 154 -3.85 20.94 -1.80
CA ALA A 154 -3.14 21.97 -2.55
C ALA A 154 -3.92 22.39 -3.80
N GLU A 155 -4.55 21.45 -4.51
CA GLU A 155 -5.43 21.74 -5.64
C GLU A 155 -6.71 22.47 -5.23
N ALA A 156 -7.37 22.03 -4.16
CA ALA A 156 -8.59 22.66 -3.66
C ALA A 156 -8.39 24.15 -3.32
N LEU A 157 -7.20 24.53 -2.84
CA LEU A 157 -6.82 25.89 -2.47
C LEU A 157 -6.15 26.68 -3.61
N PHE A 158 -5.97 26.09 -4.80
CA PHE A 158 -5.22 26.72 -5.88
C PHE A 158 -5.84 28.05 -6.33
N ASN A 159 -7.17 28.12 -6.40
CA ASN A 159 -7.92 29.30 -6.86
C ASN A 159 -8.57 30.11 -5.72
N ILE A 160 -8.26 29.81 -4.46
CA ILE A 160 -8.85 30.48 -3.31
C ILE A 160 -8.06 31.74 -2.97
N SER A 161 -8.77 32.80 -2.55
CA SER A 161 -8.21 34.10 -2.17
C SER A 161 -7.55 34.11 -0.79
N GLU A 162 -6.73 33.08 -0.49
CA GLU A 162 -5.93 32.95 0.74
C GLU A 162 -4.48 32.55 0.38
N PRO A 163 -3.66 33.51 -0.11
CA PRO A 163 -2.37 33.22 -0.74
C PRO A 163 -1.39 32.45 0.15
N ASP A 164 -1.32 32.79 1.44
CA ASP A 164 -0.37 32.17 2.38
C ASP A 164 -0.74 30.71 2.68
N MET A 165 -2.03 30.44 2.91
CA MET A 165 -2.52 29.08 3.14
C MET A 165 -2.38 28.22 1.89
N SER A 166 -2.75 28.76 0.73
CA SER A 166 -2.59 28.12 -0.57
C SER A 166 -1.12 27.77 -0.85
N LEU A 167 -0.20 28.72 -0.57
CA LEU A 167 1.24 28.48 -0.68
C LEU A 167 1.72 27.38 0.28
N GLN A 168 1.30 27.42 1.54
CA GLN A 168 1.72 26.42 2.52
C GLN A 168 1.26 25.00 2.14
N ARG A 169 0.04 24.83 1.60
CA ARG A 169 -0.43 23.50 1.15
C ARG A 169 0.29 23.00 -0.09
N ARG A 170 0.71 23.88 -1.00
CA ARG A 170 1.63 23.50 -2.08
C ARG A 170 2.98 23.07 -1.56
N ILE A 171 3.55 23.78 -0.58
CA ILE A 171 4.82 23.41 0.05
C ILE A 171 4.74 22.01 0.68
N ASP A 172 3.64 21.70 1.38
CA ASP A 172 3.45 20.38 1.98
C ASP A 172 3.39 19.26 0.92
N ALA A 173 2.62 19.48 -0.16
CA ALA A 173 2.55 18.54 -1.28
C ALA A 173 3.90 18.36 -1.97
N GLU A 174 4.62 19.45 -2.21
CA GLU A 174 5.94 19.41 -2.86
C GLU A 174 6.99 18.78 -1.97
N ASN A 175 6.96 18.95 -0.64
CA ASN A 175 7.87 18.24 0.26
C ASN A 175 7.72 16.72 0.15
N TYR A 176 6.48 16.23 0.04
CA TYR A 176 6.19 14.82 -0.16
C TYR A 176 6.69 14.31 -1.52
N LEU A 177 6.34 15.01 -2.60
CA LEU A 177 6.70 14.62 -3.97
C LEU A 177 8.20 14.79 -4.28
N ASP A 178 8.80 15.91 -3.86
CA ASP A 178 10.25 16.16 -3.98
C ASP A 178 11.03 15.12 -3.17
N GLY A 179 10.48 14.64 -2.05
CA GLY A 179 11.06 13.56 -1.28
C GLY A 179 11.23 12.26 -2.09
N MET A 180 10.30 11.98 -3.00
CA MET A 180 10.37 10.82 -3.89
C MET A 180 11.36 11.06 -5.03
N VAL A 181 11.25 12.22 -5.68
CA VAL A 181 12.10 12.62 -6.81
C VAL A 181 13.57 12.66 -6.42
N ASN A 182 13.87 13.18 -5.23
CA ASN A 182 15.24 13.29 -4.71
C ASN A 182 15.71 12.02 -3.98
N ASN A 183 14.88 10.97 -3.92
CA ASN A 183 15.20 9.70 -3.25
C ASN A 183 15.63 9.91 -1.78
N THR A 184 14.96 10.82 -1.07
CA THR A 184 15.21 11.11 0.35
C THR A 184 14.18 10.47 1.28
N THR A 185 13.05 10.02 0.73
CA THR A 185 11.90 9.48 1.49
C THR A 185 11.48 8.07 1.07
N VAL A 186 12.09 7.54 0.01
CA VAL A 186 11.82 6.23 -0.58
C VAL A 186 13.13 5.64 -1.10
N ASN A 187 13.26 4.31 -1.11
CA ASN A 187 14.42 3.64 -1.70
C ASN A 187 14.17 3.35 -3.19
N GLN A 188 15.24 2.96 -3.90
CA GLN A 188 15.13 2.37 -5.22
C GLN A 188 15.76 0.97 -5.26
N THR A 189 15.15 0.06 -6.00
CA THR A 189 15.80 -1.19 -6.39
C THR A 189 17.00 -0.90 -7.28
N LYS A 190 17.83 -1.91 -7.58
CA LYS A 190 18.98 -1.70 -8.49
C LYS A 190 18.52 -1.35 -9.90
N GLY A 191 17.35 -1.84 -10.30
CA GLY A 191 16.68 -1.51 -11.55
C GLY A 191 15.96 -0.17 -11.57
N GLY A 192 15.86 0.54 -10.43
CA GLY A 192 15.26 1.87 -10.35
C GLY A 192 13.76 1.91 -10.02
N LEU A 193 13.16 0.81 -9.59
CA LEU A 193 11.78 0.80 -9.06
C LEU A 193 11.75 1.46 -7.68
N LEU A 194 10.82 2.38 -7.46
CA LEU A 194 10.56 2.96 -6.15
C LEU A 194 10.08 1.85 -5.18
N PHE A 195 10.76 1.75 -4.04
CA PHE A 195 10.54 0.67 -3.08
C PHE A 195 10.48 1.23 -1.66
N TRP A 196 9.29 1.18 -1.05
CA TRP A 196 9.10 1.50 0.36
C TRP A 196 9.25 0.22 1.17
N ASP A 197 10.23 0.18 2.07
CA ASP A 197 10.40 -0.98 2.95
C ASP A 197 9.10 -1.24 3.72
N TYR A 198 8.74 -2.51 3.91
CA TYR A 198 7.48 -2.99 4.49
C TYR A 198 6.24 -2.80 3.61
N TYR A 199 6.09 -1.67 2.91
CA TYR A 199 4.93 -1.43 2.05
C TYR A 199 5.05 -2.16 0.72
N SER A 200 6.20 -2.06 0.05
CA SER A 200 6.44 -2.64 -1.27
C SER A 200 6.79 -4.13 -1.26
N ASP A 201 6.76 -4.80 -0.10
CA ASP A 201 7.14 -6.21 0.01
C ASP A 201 6.20 -7.13 -0.79
N ASP A 202 4.90 -6.78 -0.89
CA ASP A 202 3.86 -7.60 -1.54
C ASP A 202 3.11 -6.89 -2.69
N ASN A 203 3.49 -5.63 -3.01
CA ASN A 203 2.78 -4.81 -3.99
C ASN A 203 3.65 -3.70 -4.62
N SER A 204 4.95 -3.95 -4.78
CA SER A 204 5.94 -2.97 -5.25
C SER A 204 5.53 -2.19 -6.51
N ASN A 205 4.92 -2.86 -7.49
CA ASN A 205 4.42 -2.21 -8.69
C ASN A 205 3.25 -1.24 -8.40
N SER A 206 2.32 -1.63 -7.54
CA SER A 206 1.18 -0.79 -7.14
C SER A 206 1.65 0.52 -6.52
N ASN A 207 2.55 0.45 -5.53
CA ASN A 207 3.08 1.62 -4.85
C ASN A 207 3.83 2.56 -5.80
N ALA A 208 4.62 2.00 -6.73
CA ALA A 208 5.30 2.77 -7.76
C ALA A 208 4.31 3.47 -8.71
N MET A 209 3.19 2.83 -9.05
CA MET A 209 2.12 3.45 -9.84
C MET A 209 1.37 4.53 -9.05
N SER A 210 1.08 4.33 -7.77
CA SER A 210 0.48 5.38 -6.93
C SER A 210 1.35 6.63 -6.86
N ALA A 211 2.66 6.48 -6.66
CA ALA A 211 3.59 7.61 -6.66
C ALA A 211 3.65 8.32 -8.01
N SER A 212 3.74 7.55 -9.10
CA SER A 212 3.75 8.08 -10.46
C SER A 212 2.47 8.84 -10.79
N TYR A 213 1.32 8.33 -10.36
CA TYR A 213 0.04 9.00 -10.53
C TYR A 213 0.01 10.35 -9.83
N LEU A 214 0.45 10.43 -8.57
CA LEU A 214 0.47 11.69 -7.82
C LEU A 214 1.44 12.72 -8.44
N LEU A 215 2.61 12.30 -8.91
CA LEU A 215 3.58 13.17 -9.61
C LEU A 215 2.97 13.77 -10.89
N LEU A 216 2.37 12.92 -11.74
CA LEU A 216 1.74 13.36 -12.99
C LEU A 216 0.51 14.23 -12.72
N TYR A 217 -0.32 13.85 -11.74
CA TYR A 217 -1.50 14.60 -11.36
C TYR A 217 -1.13 16.01 -10.86
N TYR A 218 -0.15 16.13 -9.97
CA TYR A 218 0.32 17.43 -9.48
C TYR A 218 0.95 18.27 -10.60
N SER A 219 1.72 17.65 -11.51
CA SER A 219 2.23 18.33 -12.72
C SER A 219 1.09 18.95 -13.53
N ALA A 220 0.08 18.15 -13.90
CA ALA A 220 -1.04 18.62 -14.71
C ALA A 220 -1.93 19.65 -14.00
N LYS A 221 -2.26 19.43 -12.73
CA LYS A 221 -3.29 20.21 -12.03
C LYS A 221 -2.76 21.43 -11.29
N ILE A 222 -1.45 21.49 -11.00
CA ILE A 222 -0.86 22.59 -10.23
C ILE A 222 0.30 23.25 -10.98
N LEU A 223 1.36 22.50 -11.29
CA LEU A 223 2.58 23.11 -11.84
C LEU A 223 2.34 23.73 -13.23
N ARG A 224 1.67 23.02 -14.13
CA ARG A 224 1.36 23.54 -15.48
C ARG A 224 0.48 24.80 -15.43
N PRO A 225 -0.60 24.86 -14.63
CA PRO A 225 -1.34 26.10 -14.40
C PRO A 225 -0.48 27.25 -13.87
N LEU A 226 0.48 27.00 -12.95
CA LEU A 226 1.36 28.05 -12.43
C LEU A 226 2.22 28.74 -13.51
N LEU A 227 2.55 28.05 -14.62
CA LEU A 227 3.29 28.65 -15.74
C LEU A 227 2.52 29.78 -16.45
N SER A 228 1.19 29.76 -16.33
CA SER A 228 0.30 30.78 -16.90
C SER A 228 0.20 32.04 -16.03
N ILE A 229 0.67 31.99 -14.78
CA ILE A 229 0.67 33.13 -13.86
C ILE A 229 1.92 33.98 -14.11
N PRO A 230 1.81 35.29 -14.43
CA PRO A 230 2.98 36.11 -14.78
C PRO A 230 4.05 36.27 -13.70
N SER A 231 3.67 36.18 -12.42
CA SER A 231 4.54 36.44 -11.27
C SER A 231 5.30 35.22 -10.74
N THR A 232 5.22 34.07 -11.41
CA THR A 232 5.87 32.82 -10.97
C THR A 232 7.26 32.65 -11.59
N ASP A 233 8.11 31.88 -10.89
CA ASP A 233 9.40 31.44 -11.43
C ASP A 233 9.19 30.30 -12.43
N LYS A 234 9.02 30.68 -13.71
CA LYS A 234 8.71 29.74 -14.79
C LYS A 234 9.83 28.74 -15.04
N GLU A 235 11.09 29.12 -14.81
CA GLU A 235 12.23 28.23 -15.02
C GLU A 235 12.25 27.13 -13.96
N SER A 236 12.13 27.51 -12.68
CA SER A 236 12.05 26.54 -11.58
C SER A 236 10.84 25.60 -11.72
N ILE A 237 9.67 26.14 -12.08
CA ILE A 237 8.46 25.32 -12.28
C ILE A 237 8.63 24.34 -13.44
N SER A 238 9.22 24.78 -14.56
CA SER A 238 9.45 23.91 -15.73
C SER A 238 10.41 22.77 -15.38
N ALA A 239 11.51 23.06 -14.68
CA ALA A 239 12.45 22.03 -14.21
C ALA A 239 11.79 21.02 -13.24
N LYS A 240 10.87 21.49 -12.38
CA LYS A 240 10.11 20.62 -11.48
C LYS A 240 9.12 19.72 -12.23
N ILE A 241 8.40 20.27 -13.21
CA ILE A 241 7.52 19.49 -14.11
C ILE A 241 8.32 18.37 -14.79
N GLU A 242 9.47 18.71 -15.38
CA GLU A 242 10.34 17.74 -16.04
C GLU A 242 10.79 16.64 -15.08
N SER A 243 11.24 17.00 -13.87
CA SER A 243 11.68 16.04 -12.87
C SER A 243 10.57 15.08 -12.41
N TYR A 244 9.35 15.60 -12.23
CA TYR A 244 8.20 14.81 -11.79
C TYR A 244 7.74 13.84 -12.88
N GLU A 245 7.59 14.35 -14.11
CA GLU A 245 7.20 13.54 -15.26
C GLU A 245 8.26 12.50 -15.63
N GLU A 246 9.55 12.84 -15.51
CA GLU A 246 10.64 11.91 -15.75
C GLU A 246 10.62 10.73 -14.77
N LEU A 247 10.49 10.98 -13.46
CA LEU A 247 10.42 9.90 -12.48
C LEU A 247 9.18 9.02 -12.71
N ALA A 248 8.00 9.61 -12.91
CA ALA A 248 6.78 8.87 -13.17
C ALA A 248 6.88 7.99 -14.42
N ASN A 249 7.45 8.53 -15.51
CA ASN A 249 7.67 7.78 -16.75
C ASN A 249 8.72 6.66 -16.56
N LYS A 250 9.75 6.84 -15.73
CA LYS A 250 10.70 5.77 -15.40
C LYS A 250 10.02 4.60 -14.71
N GLN A 251 9.12 4.84 -13.76
CA GLN A 251 8.37 3.78 -13.09
C GLN A 251 7.41 3.08 -14.04
N LEU A 252 6.71 3.84 -14.89
CA LEU A 252 5.84 3.28 -15.92
C LEU A 252 6.65 2.40 -16.90
N ASN A 253 7.81 2.88 -17.35
CA ASN A 253 8.69 2.11 -18.22
C ASN A 253 9.23 0.85 -17.53
N TYR A 254 9.53 0.93 -16.23
CA TYR A 254 9.94 -0.23 -15.44
C TYR A 254 8.88 -1.33 -15.47
N ILE A 255 7.61 -1.01 -15.20
CA ILE A 255 6.55 -2.04 -15.18
C ILE A 255 6.30 -2.65 -16.56
N PHE A 256 6.60 -1.91 -17.63
CA PHE A 256 6.46 -2.36 -19.00
C PHE A 256 7.67 -3.13 -19.56
N GLY A 257 8.72 -3.34 -18.76
CA GLY A 257 9.86 -4.19 -19.13
C GLY A 257 11.21 -3.47 -19.20
N MET A 258 11.30 -2.17 -18.90
CA MET A 258 12.59 -1.47 -18.74
C MET A 258 13.17 -1.73 -17.35
N ASN A 259 13.39 -3.00 -17.03
CA ASN A 259 13.91 -3.48 -15.76
C ASN A 259 14.99 -4.57 -15.98
N PRO A 260 15.78 -4.93 -14.95
CA PRO A 260 16.96 -5.80 -15.11
C PRO A 260 16.68 -7.17 -15.71
N ILE A 261 15.48 -7.70 -15.54
CA ILE A 261 15.07 -9.02 -16.03
C ILE A 261 14.19 -8.95 -17.29
N GLN A 262 13.98 -7.74 -17.84
CA GLN A 262 13.12 -7.48 -19.00
C GLN A 262 11.73 -8.09 -18.83
N GLN A 263 11.14 -8.02 -17.64
CA GLN A 263 9.82 -8.57 -17.33
C GLN A 263 8.75 -7.52 -17.58
N ASN A 264 7.76 -7.80 -18.43
CA ASN A 264 6.55 -6.98 -18.42
C ASN A 264 5.68 -7.45 -17.25
N TYR A 265 5.18 -6.55 -16.40
CA TYR A 265 4.38 -6.90 -15.22
C TYR A 265 2.86 -6.75 -15.42
N VAL A 266 2.43 -6.41 -16.64
CA VAL A 266 1.01 -6.29 -17.02
C VAL A 266 0.57 -7.59 -17.70
N VAL A 267 -0.37 -8.30 -17.09
CA VAL A 267 -0.83 -9.61 -17.56
C VAL A 267 -1.44 -9.50 -18.96
N GLY A 268 -0.97 -10.39 -19.85
CA GLY A 268 -1.50 -10.53 -21.22
C GLY A 268 -1.13 -9.40 -22.18
N GLU A 269 -0.29 -8.44 -21.79
CA GLU A 269 0.13 -7.35 -22.68
C GLU A 269 1.21 -7.80 -23.68
N ARG A 270 2.16 -8.63 -23.24
CA ARG A 270 3.30 -9.11 -24.03
C ARG A 270 3.63 -10.58 -23.78
N ASP A 271 4.47 -11.16 -24.63
CA ASP A 271 4.92 -12.56 -24.52
C ASP A 271 5.63 -12.87 -23.21
N ASN A 272 6.36 -11.88 -22.67
CA ASN A 272 7.06 -11.92 -21.40
C ASN A 272 6.22 -11.39 -20.23
N SER A 273 4.91 -11.21 -20.38
CA SER A 273 4.01 -10.87 -19.26
C SER A 273 3.76 -12.09 -18.35
N PRO A 274 3.31 -11.88 -17.10
CA PRO A 274 3.04 -12.99 -16.18
C PRO A 274 1.88 -13.85 -16.68
N LYS A 275 2.02 -15.17 -16.50
CA LYS A 275 1.06 -16.20 -16.91
C LYS A 275 0.38 -16.89 -15.74
N TYR A 276 0.92 -16.73 -14.53
CA TYR A 276 0.44 -17.38 -13.33
C TYR A 276 0.05 -16.37 -12.23
N PRO A 277 -0.86 -15.43 -12.48
CA PRO A 277 -1.33 -14.53 -11.42
C PRO A 277 -2.03 -15.32 -10.31
N HIS A 278 -1.87 -14.87 -9.06
CA HIS A 278 -2.56 -15.37 -7.87
C HIS A 278 -4.04 -14.98 -7.92
N SER A 279 -4.80 -15.64 -8.80
CA SER A 279 -6.21 -15.35 -9.03
C SER A 279 -6.96 -16.65 -9.30
N ALA A 280 -8.02 -16.89 -8.53
CA ALA A 280 -8.91 -18.03 -8.74
C ALA A 280 -9.55 -18.01 -10.13
N LEU A 281 -9.98 -16.83 -10.58
CA LEU A 281 -10.59 -16.62 -11.90
C LEU A 281 -9.60 -16.92 -13.03
N SER A 282 -8.34 -16.50 -12.88
CA SER A 282 -7.30 -16.80 -13.85
C SER A 282 -6.85 -18.25 -13.81
N ALA A 283 -6.84 -18.89 -12.64
CA ALA A 283 -6.39 -20.26 -12.50
C ALA A 283 -7.33 -21.26 -13.16
N GLY A 284 -8.65 -21.04 -13.03
CA GLY A 284 -9.67 -21.88 -13.67
C GLY A 284 -9.85 -23.26 -13.06
N PHE A 285 -9.18 -23.57 -11.94
CA PHE A 285 -9.37 -24.83 -11.22
C PHE A 285 -10.69 -24.87 -10.47
N SER A 286 -11.18 -26.08 -10.20
CA SER A 286 -12.43 -26.30 -9.46
C SER A 286 -12.26 -26.25 -7.94
N SER A 287 -11.01 -26.35 -7.45
CA SER A 287 -10.69 -26.26 -6.03
C SER A 287 -9.25 -25.80 -5.77
N LEU A 288 -9.01 -25.27 -4.57
CA LEU A 288 -7.66 -24.93 -4.10
C LEU A 288 -6.72 -26.13 -4.05
N ALA A 289 -7.23 -27.31 -3.66
CA ALA A 289 -6.40 -28.52 -3.62
C ALA A 289 -5.87 -28.90 -5.01
N GLU A 290 -6.70 -28.75 -6.04
CA GLU A 290 -6.32 -28.98 -7.43
C GLU A 290 -5.30 -27.95 -7.94
N ALA A 291 -5.53 -26.67 -7.62
CA ALA A 291 -4.60 -25.58 -7.98
C ALA A 291 -3.22 -25.75 -7.32
N ILE A 292 -3.18 -26.18 -6.06
CA ILE A 292 -1.93 -26.48 -5.34
C ILE A 292 -1.24 -27.73 -5.91
N ALA A 293 -2.00 -28.75 -6.30
CA ALA A 293 -1.45 -29.96 -6.89
C ALA A 293 -0.88 -29.71 -8.29
N ASN A 294 -1.41 -28.73 -9.03
CA ASN A 294 -1.04 -28.44 -10.42
C ASN A 294 -0.66 -26.95 -10.61
N PRO A 295 0.36 -26.44 -9.89
CA PRO A 295 0.63 -24.99 -9.81
C PRO A 295 1.09 -24.37 -11.14
N THR A 296 1.62 -25.18 -12.06
CA THR A 296 2.10 -24.76 -13.38
C THR A 296 1.20 -25.20 -14.52
N ASP A 297 0.05 -25.81 -14.23
CA ASP A 297 -0.89 -26.21 -15.28
C ASP A 297 -1.70 -24.99 -15.75
N LEU A 298 -1.64 -24.74 -17.06
CA LEU A 298 -2.34 -23.65 -17.74
C LEU A 298 -3.53 -24.17 -18.58
N SER A 299 -3.79 -25.48 -18.61
CA SER A 299 -4.84 -26.07 -19.44
C SER A 299 -6.26 -25.57 -19.11
N HIS A 300 -6.45 -25.09 -17.87
CA HIS A 300 -7.68 -24.49 -17.39
C HIS A 300 -7.59 -22.96 -17.22
N SER A 301 -6.42 -22.36 -17.45
CA SER A 301 -6.19 -20.96 -17.11
C SER A 301 -6.80 -19.97 -18.10
N HIS A 302 -7.18 -18.81 -17.56
CA HIS A 302 -7.67 -17.65 -18.30
C HIS A 302 -6.72 -16.47 -18.12
N THR A 303 -6.45 -15.75 -19.19
CA THR A 303 -5.68 -14.50 -19.15
C THR A 303 -6.55 -13.37 -18.62
N ILE A 304 -6.15 -12.77 -17.50
CA ILE A 304 -6.78 -11.57 -16.93
C ILE A 304 -6.11 -10.30 -17.47
N TYR A 305 -6.44 -9.96 -18.72
CA TYR A 305 -5.80 -8.87 -19.45
C TYR A 305 -5.77 -7.55 -18.68
N GLY A 306 -4.60 -6.91 -18.66
CA GLY A 306 -4.39 -5.58 -18.07
C GLY A 306 -4.18 -5.57 -16.56
N ALA A 307 -4.28 -6.71 -15.88
CA ALA A 307 -3.99 -6.79 -14.45
C ALA A 307 -2.50 -6.53 -14.18
N ILE A 308 -2.20 -5.68 -13.20
CA ILE A 308 -0.82 -5.48 -12.71
C ILE A 308 -0.58 -6.48 -11.58
N VAL A 309 0.50 -7.25 -11.68
CA VAL A 309 0.92 -8.13 -10.58
C VAL A 309 1.69 -7.36 -9.50
N GLY A 310 1.72 -7.90 -8.28
CA GLY A 310 2.43 -7.32 -7.12
C GLY A 310 3.82 -6.79 -7.43
N GLY A 311 4.61 -7.57 -8.19
CA GLY A 311 5.88 -7.11 -8.77
C GLY A 311 7.12 -7.74 -8.15
N PRO A 312 8.31 -7.21 -8.45
CA PRO A 312 9.56 -7.81 -8.00
C PRO A 312 9.83 -7.54 -6.52
N ALA A 313 10.66 -8.40 -5.94
CA ALA A 313 11.31 -8.13 -4.66
C ALA A 313 12.33 -6.98 -4.76
N LYS A 314 12.80 -6.48 -3.61
CA LYS A 314 13.75 -5.35 -3.50
C LYS A 314 15.05 -5.48 -4.33
N ASN A 315 15.45 -6.70 -4.69
CA ASN A 315 16.62 -7.01 -5.51
C ASN A 315 16.31 -7.15 -7.01
N ASP A 316 15.12 -6.71 -7.46
CA ASP A 316 14.60 -6.84 -8.83
C ASP A 316 14.29 -8.28 -9.27
N SER A 317 14.32 -9.27 -8.36
CA SER A 317 13.94 -10.64 -8.73
C SER A 317 12.42 -10.79 -8.73
N PHE A 318 11.91 -11.41 -9.79
CA PHE A 318 10.50 -11.79 -9.93
C PHE A 318 10.40 -13.26 -10.34
N THR A 319 9.43 -13.98 -9.77
CA THR A 319 9.10 -15.36 -10.14
C THR A 319 7.62 -15.47 -10.44
N ASP A 320 7.28 -15.77 -11.69
CA ASP A 320 5.89 -15.95 -12.13
C ASP A 320 5.31 -17.28 -11.62
N GLN A 321 4.87 -17.28 -10.36
CA GLN A 321 4.30 -18.44 -9.67
C GLN A 321 2.99 -18.10 -8.99
N ARG A 322 1.93 -18.83 -9.34
CA ARG A 322 0.58 -18.63 -8.80
C ARG A 322 0.48 -18.65 -7.27
N LEU A 323 1.33 -19.42 -6.59
CA LEU A 323 1.29 -19.55 -5.14
C LEU A 323 2.15 -18.49 -4.43
N ASP A 324 2.93 -17.71 -5.18
CA ASP A 324 3.66 -16.54 -4.70
C ASP A 324 2.74 -15.32 -4.77
N TRP A 325 1.82 -15.23 -3.81
CA TRP A 325 0.87 -14.12 -3.73
C TRP A 325 1.61 -12.78 -3.64
N SER A 326 2.69 -12.68 -2.87
CA SER A 326 3.51 -11.46 -2.74
C SER A 326 3.89 -10.85 -4.10
N GLN A 327 4.33 -11.66 -5.07
CA GLN A 327 4.75 -11.15 -6.37
C GLN A 327 3.65 -11.20 -7.44
N THR A 328 2.73 -12.16 -7.34
CA THR A 328 1.74 -12.46 -8.39
C THR A 328 0.29 -12.12 -8.04
N GLU A 329 0.02 -11.55 -6.85
CA GLU A 329 -1.28 -10.97 -6.48
C GLU A 329 -1.71 -9.97 -7.56
N VAL A 330 -3.01 -9.95 -7.83
CA VAL A 330 -3.68 -8.94 -8.64
C VAL A 330 -4.85 -8.41 -7.84
N ALA A 331 -5.04 -7.10 -7.84
CA ALA A 331 -6.11 -6.47 -7.06
C ALA A 331 -6.63 -5.21 -7.76
N LEU A 332 -7.83 -4.76 -7.35
CA LEU A 332 -8.44 -3.57 -7.93
C LEU A 332 -7.62 -2.31 -7.64
N ASP A 333 -7.09 -2.20 -6.42
CA ASP A 333 -6.25 -1.09 -5.97
C ASP A 333 -4.90 -1.03 -6.73
N TYR A 334 -4.35 -2.17 -7.16
CA TYR A 334 -3.10 -2.20 -7.95
C TYR A 334 -3.28 -1.51 -9.31
N ASN A 335 -4.48 -1.59 -9.88
CA ASN A 335 -4.81 -1.04 -11.18
C ASN A 335 -5.34 0.40 -11.13
N ALA A 336 -5.80 0.88 -9.96
CA ALA A 336 -6.53 2.14 -9.83
C ALA A 336 -5.72 3.36 -10.32
N CYS A 337 -4.54 3.59 -9.74
CA CYS A 337 -3.66 4.71 -10.12
C CYS A 337 -3.07 4.53 -11.51
N TYR A 338 -2.77 3.28 -11.91
CA TYR A 338 -2.24 2.95 -13.23
C TYR A 338 -3.15 3.40 -14.37
N GLN A 339 -4.47 3.19 -14.26
CA GLN A 339 -5.41 3.64 -15.29
C GLN A 339 -5.39 5.16 -15.46
N GLY A 340 -5.25 5.91 -14.37
CA GLY A 340 -5.09 7.37 -14.39
C GLY A 340 -3.79 7.81 -15.08
N ILE A 341 -2.70 7.07 -14.89
CA ILE A 341 -1.43 7.29 -15.60
C ILE A 341 -1.63 7.07 -17.11
N LEU A 342 -2.27 5.97 -17.52
CA LEU A 342 -2.51 5.72 -18.94
C LEU A 342 -3.35 6.83 -19.59
N ALA A 343 -4.39 7.30 -18.90
CA ALA A 343 -5.19 8.44 -19.35
C ALA A 343 -4.33 9.71 -19.50
N TYR A 344 -3.45 9.99 -18.53
CA TYR A 344 -2.49 11.09 -18.62
C TYR A 344 -1.60 10.98 -19.85
N GLN A 345 -1.03 9.79 -20.11
CA GLN A 345 -0.17 9.56 -21.27
C GLN A 345 -0.91 9.81 -22.58
N VAL A 346 -2.16 9.36 -22.70
CA VAL A 346 -3.00 9.63 -23.90
C VAL A 346 -3.24 11.14 -24.10
N MET A 347 -3.40 11.90 -23.02
CA MET A 347 -3.68 13.34 -23.09
C MET A 347 -2.44 14.20 -23.33
N HIS A 348 -1.28 13.78 -22.81
CA HIS A 348 -0.10 14.66 -22.69
C HIS A 348 1.18 14.13 -23.32
N SER A 349 1.30 12.82 -23.58
CA SER A 349 2.51 12.28 -24.19
C SER A 349 2.61 12.68 -25.66
N THR A 350 3.81 13.05 -26.08
CA THR A 350 4.14 13.36 -27.48
C THR A 350 4.84 12.21 -28.20
N GLN A 351 5.21 11.17 -27.47
CA GLN A 351 5.88 9.98 -27.99
C GLN A 351 5.10 8.73 -27.60
N GLY A 352 5.04 7.77 -28.52
CA GLY A 352 4.54 6.43 -28.20
C GLY A 352 5.41 5.79 -27.11
N PRO A 353 4.85 4.87 -26.31
CA PRO A 353 5.61 4.18 -25.28
C PRO A 353 6.79 3.43 -25.92
N PHE A 354 7.92 3.33 -25.19
CA PHE A 354 9.17 2.77 -25.74
C PHE A 354 8.99 1.38 -26.36
N TYR A 355 8.05 0.60 -25.84
CA TYR A 355 7.80 -0.77 -26.22
C TYR A 355 7.07 -0.93 -27.56
N GLU A 356 6.45 0.12 -28.11
CA GLU A 356 5.94 0.11 -29.49
C GLU A 356 7.08 -0.05 -30.51
N SER A 357 8.28 0.38 -30.15
CA SER A 357 9.48 0.26 -30.99
C SER A 357 10.22 -1.08 -30.82
N LEU A 358 9.83 -1.89 -29.83
CA LEU A 358 10.47 -3.19 -29.59
C LEU A 358 9.92 -4.26 -30.54
N PRO A 359 10.78 -5.10 -31.15
CA PRO A 359 10.31 -6.32 -31.81
C PRO A 359 9.54 -7.16 -30.79
N ASN A 360 8.50 -7.87 -31.22
CA ASN A 360 7.92 -8.93 -30.38
C ASN A 360 9.06 -9.89 -30.02
N VAL A 361 9.49 -9.86 -28.77
CA VAL A 361 10.48 -10.78 -28.26
C VAL A 361 9.76 -12.12 -28.14
N THR A 362 9.82 -12.92 -29.20
CA THR A 362 9.53 -14.34 -29.07
C THR A 362 10.61 -14.86 -28.14
N GLN A 363 10.29 -15.04 -26.85
CA GLN A 363 11.11 -15.91 -26.04
C GLN A 363 11.04 -17.27 -26.72
N THR A 364 12.10 -17.62 -27.46
CA THR A 364 12.37 -19.02 -27.76
C THR A 364 12.33 -19.73 -26.43
N SER A 365 11.33 -20.60 -26.25
CA SER A 365 11.31 -21.59 -25.20
C SER A 365 12.59 -22.41 -25.36
N GLY A 366 13.61 -22.00 -24.63
CA GLY A 366 14.99 -22.21 -25.03
C GLY A 366 15.93 -21.95 -23.86
N SER A 367 15.70 -22.68 -22.77
CA SER A 367 16.79 -23.22 -21.99
C SER A 367 16.30 -24.59 -21.48
N ASN A 368 16.89 -25.76 -21.74
CA ASN A 368 18.28 -26.07 -22.10
C ASN A 368 19.28 -25.08 -21.51
N LEU A 369 19.14 -24.89 -20.20
CA LEU A 369 20.31 -24.76 -19.34
C LEU A 369 21.04 -26.11 -19.36
N ASP A 370 21.72 -26.42 -20.47
CA ASP A 370 22.85 -27.32 -20.39
C ASP A 370 23.94 -26.57 -19.62
N ASN A 371 23.96 -26.86 -18.32
CA ASN A 371 25.16 -27.34 -17.64
C ASN A 371 26.47 -26.59 -17.98
N GLN A 372 26.58 -25.33 -17.56
CA GLN A 372 27.85 -24.81 -17.05
C GLN A 372 27.63 -23.91 -15.84
N GLY A 373 27.99 -24.43 -14.67
CA GLY A 373 28.63 -23.62 -13.64
C GLY A 373 27.77 -22.99 -12.55
N SER A 374 26.59 -23.51 -12.20
CA SER A 374 26.12 -23.30 -10.82
C SER A 374 26.97 -24.20 -9.92
N HIS A 375 27.90 -23.61 -9.16
CA HIS A 375 28.43 -24.27 -7.97
C HIS A 375 27.29 -24.41 -6.96
N SER A 376 26.41 -25.38 -7.20
CA SER A 376 25.56 -25.91 -6.15
C SER A 376 26.51 -26.49 -5.12
N LEU A 377 26.49 -25.89 -3.93
CA LEU A 377 27.23 -26.42 -2.79
C LEU A 377 26.84 -27.90 -2.67
N PRO A 378 27.82 -28.83 -2.67
CA PRO A 378 27.52 -30.25 -2.63
C PRO A 378 26.62 -30.54 -1.42
N ARG A 379 25.73 -31.53 -1.50
CA ARG A 379 24.70 -31.77 -0.45
C ARG A 379 25.26 -31.87 0.98
N TRP A 380 26.54 -32.23 1.13
CA TRP A 380 27.26 -32.18 2.41
C TRP A 380 27.50 -30.76 2.93
N ALA A 381 27.72 -29.76 2.07
CA ALA A 381 27.91 -28.37 2.43
C ALA A 381 26.59 -27.67 2.85
N LEU A 382 25.44 -28.06 2.28
CA LEU A 382 24.12 -27.66 2.79
C LEU A 382 23.84 -28.31 4.16
N ALA A 383 24.24 -29.56 4.36
CA ALA A 383 24.15 -30.21 5.67
C ALA A 383 25.04 -29.51 6.72
N ILE A 384 26.25 -29.08 6.35
CA ILE A 384 27.14 -28.30 7.24
C ILE A 384 26.55 -26.91 7.55
N ALA A 385 25.97 -26.23 6.56
CA ALA A 385 25.35 -24.91 6.74
C ALA A 385 24.14 -24.94 7.69
N ILE A 386 23.44 -26.07 7.78
CA ILE A 386 22.32 -26.28 8.71
C ILE A 386 22.80 -26.82 10.07
N LEU A 387 23.76 -27.75 10.07
CA LEU A 387 24.23 -28.39 11.30
C LEU A 387 25.15 -27.49 12.15
N LEU A 388 25.93 -26.59 11.54
CA LEU A 388 26.82 -25.69 12.28
C LEU A 388 26.06 -24.66 13.14
N PRO A 389 25.02 -23.95 12.65
CA PRO A 389 24.20 -23.07 13.48
C PRO A 389 23.49 -23.82 14.61
N ILE A 390 22.98 -25.02 14.35
CA ILE A 390 22.31 -25.85 15.36
C ILE A 390 23.32 -26.29 16.43
N LEU A 391 24.50 -26.75 16.03
CA LEU A 391 25.56 -27.15 16.97
C LEU A 391 26.06 -25.95 17.77
N PHE A 392 26.22 -24.78 17.14
CA PHE A 392 26.58 -23.54 17.82
C PHE A 392 25.51 -23.14 18.84
N PHE A 393 24.23 -23.22 18.48
CA PHE A 393 23.12 -22.91 19.38
C PHE A 393 23.06 -23.89 20.56
N VAL A 394 23.26 -25.20 20.32
CA VAL A 394 23.32 -26.21 21.38
C VAL A 394 24.51 -25.95 22.32
N LEU A 395 25.70 -25.64 21.79
CA LEU A 395 26.88 -25.30 22.59
C LEU A 395 26.71 -23.99 23.36
N LEU A 396 26.02 -22.99 22.79
CA LEU A 396 25.66 -21.74 23.46
C LEU A 396 24.72 -22.01 24.64
N VAL A 397 23.67 -22.81 24.43
CA VAL A 397 22.73 -23.20 25.49
C VAL A 397 23.45 -24.00 26.58
N LEU A 398 24.34 -24.93 26.22
CA LEU A 398 25.12 -25.71 27.18
C LEU A 398 26.09 -24.85 27.98
N SER A 399 26.75 -23.88 27.35
CA SER A 399 27.68 -22.97 28.00
C SER A 399 26.97 -21.99 28.93
N VAL A 400 25.80 -21.46 28.53
CA VAL A 400 24.92 -20.67 29.41
C VAL A 400 24.44 -21.51 30.59
N PHE A 401 24.00 -22.75 30.36
CA PHE A 401 23.58 -23.66 31.42
C PHE A 401 24.70 -23.96 32.41
N LEU A 402 25.91 -24.25 31.91
CA LEU A 402 27.09 -24.49 32.76
C LEU A 402 27.52 -23.23 33.52
N PHE A 403 27.41 -22.05 32.91
CA PHE A 403 27.68 -20.77 33.56
C PHE A 403 26.68 -20.51 34.70
N VAL A 404 25.38 -20.68 34.46
CA VAL A 404 24.33 -20.57 35.48
C VAL A 404 24.54 -21.58 36.62
N ARG A 405 24.89 -22.83 36.30
CA ARG A 405 25.18 -23.88 37.29
C ARG A 405 26.45 -23.60 38.10
N ARG A 406 27.48 -23.00 37.51
CA ARG A 406 28.68 -22.54 38.23
C ARG A 406 28.36 -21.37 39.16
N ARG A 407 27.53 -20.44 38.71
CA ARG A 407 27.10 -19.28 39.52
C ARG A 407 26.19 -19.68 40.68
N SER A 408 25.33 -20.69 40.50
CA SER A 408 24.48 -21.22 41.58
C SER A 408 25.29 -22.00 42.62
N LYS A 409 26.35 -22.73 42.22
CA LYS A 409 27.31 -23.33 43.16
C LYS A 409 28.13 -22.27 43.91
N ALA A 410 28.57 -21.20 43.25
CA ALA A 410 29.30 -20.10 43.89
C ALA A 410 28.46 -19.33 44.92
N LYS A 411 27.14 -19.18 44.67
CA LYS A 411 26.20 -18.64 45.66
C LYS A 411 26.00 -19.58 46.86
N ARG A 412 25.92 -20.90 46.63
CA ARG A 412 25.82 -21.88 47.73
C ARG A 412 27.06 -21.95 48.61
N THR A 413 28.25 -21.68 48.08
CA THR A 413 29.49 -21.60 48.88
C THR A 413 29.69 -20.24 49.57
N GLY A 414 28.89 -19.23 49.23
CA GLY A 414 28.94 -17.89 49.84
C GLY A 414 28.01 -17.70 51.05
N ASP A 415 26.95 -18.53 51.16
CA ASP A 415 25.95 -18.44 52.24
C ASP A 415 26.25 -19.35 53.45
N GLU A 416 27.29 -20.19 53.42
CA GLU A 416 27.70 -21.02 54.58
C GLU A 416 28.69 -20.30 55.53
N GLY A 417 28.83 -18.99 55.43
CA GLY A 417 29.85 -18.21 56.13
C GLY A 417 29.33 -17.02 56.94
N SER A 418 28.21 -17.11 57.66
CA SER A 418 27.98 -16.34 58.90
C SER A 418 26.60 -16.55 59.52
N THR A 419 26.47 -17.58 60.34
CA THR A 419 25.52 -17.54 61.47
C THR A 419 26.16 -18.24 62.67
N VAL A 420 26.61 -17.44 63.65
CA VAL A 420 27.07 -17.90 64.97
C VAL A 420 25.95 -17.66 65.99
N TYR A 421 25.84 -18.61 66.90
CA TYR A 421 24.77 -18.92 67.85
C TYR A 421 24.55 -17.94 69.03
N GLN A 422 23.27 -17.78 69.37
CA GLN A 422 22.54 -17.76 70.67
C GLN A 422 23.15 -17.23 71.99
N GLY A 423 22.30 -16.51 72.74
CA GLY A 423 22.31 -16.45 74.21
C GLY A 423 21.04 -15.80 74.81
N ASN A 424 20.28 -16.56 75.61
CA ASN A 424 19.06 -16.20 76.35
C ASN A 424 19.23 -15.06 77.37
N MET A 425 18.19 -14.21 77.56
CA MET A 425 17.63 -13.89 78.90
C MET A 425 16.33 -13.06 78.87
N SER A 426 15.34 -13.56 79.61
CA SER A 426 14.30 -12.94 80.44
C SER A 426 13.67 -11.56 80.12
N ASP A 427 12.33 -11.59 80.24
CA ASP A 427 11.45 -10.65 80.96
C ASP A 427 10.74 -9.48 80.26
N LYS A 428 9.42 -9.48 80.54
CA LYS A 428 8.49 -8.35 80.76
C LYS A 428 8.00 -7.49 79.58
N LYS A 429 6.71 -7.75 79.29
CA LYS A 429 5.55 -6.86 79.53
C LYS A 429 5.24 -5.77 78.49
N THR A 430 3.92 -5.50 78.43
CA THR A 430 3.18 -4.34 77.86
C THR A 430 2.91 -4.41 76.35
N ARG A 431 1.64 -4.58 75.93
CA ARG A 431 0.62 -3.53 75.59
C ARG A 431 1.07 -2.72 74.37
N ASP A 432 0.28 -2.40 73.35
CA ASP A 432 -1.15 -2.37 73.12
C ASP A 432 -1.35 -1.89 71.65
N ILE A 433 -2.52 -2.19 71.06
CA ILE A 433 -3.35 -1.28 70.24
C ILE A 433 -2.90 -0.89 68.79
N THR A 434 -3.82 -1.22 67.86
CA THR A 434 -4.28 -0.59 66.59
C THR A 434 -3.53 0.61 65.97
N HIS A 435 -3.55 0.88 64.66
CA HIS A 435 -4.68 1.05 63.74
C HIS A 435 -4.17 1.15 62.28
N GLN A 436 -5.03 0.72 61.35
CA GLN A 436 -5.21 1.11 59.94
C GLN A 436 -4.07 0.95 58.94
#